data_AF-A0A667HM79-F1
#
_entry.id   AF-A0A667HM79-F1
#
_cell.length_a   1.000
_cell.length_b   1.000
_cell.length_c   1.000
_cell.angle_alpha   90.00
_cell.angle_beta   90.00
_cell.angle_gamma   90.00
#
_symmetry.space_group_name_H-M   'P 1'
#
loop_
_entity.id
_entity.type
_entity.pdbx_description
1 polymer ?
#
loop_
_entity_poly.entity_id
_entity_poly.type
_entity_poly.pdbx_seq_one_letter_code
_entity_poly.pdbx_strand_id
1 'polypeptide(L)'
;MAQLCGPRRCGVLLALLASLLLFGAEAADGERSVHENTIDDLATSRNGADSSVPSVPRRQDSDDLAKYCTAKAVTGPCRASFPRWYFDVEKNSCDNFIYGGCRGNKNSYLSKEECMHHCFGKQLYPVLPHGTKVVVLVGLFVMVLIVLLGASVVCLIRVARRNQERTLRTVWSSGDDKEQLVKNTYVL
;
A
#
# COMPACT_ATOMS: atom_id res chain seq x y z
N MET A 1 43.96 -13.16 10.37
CA MET A 1 43.69 -11.80 9.84
C MET A 1 42.25 -11.43 10.14
N ALA A 2 42.03 -10.75 11.27
CA ALA A 2 40.73 -10.30 11.73
C ALA A 2 40.60 -8.79 11.48
N GLN A 3 40.00 -8.41 10.37
CA GLN A 3 39.58 -7.02 10.15
C GLN A 3 38.33 -7.06 9.27
N LEU A 4 37.19 -6.65 9.83
CA LEU A 4 36.07 -5.98 9.15
C LEU A 4 34.94 -5.73 10.17
N CYS A 5 35.22 -4.88 11.15
CA CYS A 5 34.16 -4.09 11.80
C CYS A 5 34.80 -2.79 12.27
N GLY A 6 34.84 -1.80 11.37
CA GLY A 6 35.24 -0.44 11.68
C GLY A 6 34.01 0.48 11.66
N PRO A 7 33.92 1.47 12.57
CA PRO A 7 32.76 2.35 12.74
C PRO A 7 32.44 3.24 11.51
N ARG A 8 33.34 3.29 10.53
CA ARG A 8 33.18 4.08 9.30
C ARG A 8 32.23 3.48 8.27
N ARG A 9 31.98 2.16 8.28
CA ARG A 9 31.06 1.51 7.33
C ARG A 9 29.60 1.52 7.78
N CYS A 10 29.36 1.69 9.08
CA CYS A 10 28.00 1.87 9.63
C CYS A 10 27.44 3.26 9.25
N GLY A 11 28.30 4.28 9.17
CA GLY A 11 27.93 5.62 8.72
C GLY A 11 27.48 5.68 7.26
N VAL A 12 28.08 4.90 6.36
CA VAL A 12 27.69 4.86 4.94
C VAL A 12 26.32 4.19 4.77
N LEU A 13 26.04 3.13 5.53
CA LEU A 13 24.73 2.45 5.49
C LEU A 13 23.62 3.33 6.10
N LEU A 14 23.88 4.01 7.21
CA LEU A 14 22.95 4.98 7.80
C LEU A 14 22.74 6.21 6.92
N ALA A 15 23.77 6.70 6.23
CA ALA A 15 23.65 7.81 5.29
C ALA A 15 22.89 7.42 4.01
N LEU A 16 23.05 6.18 3.50
CA LEU A 16 22.25 5.67 2.38
C LEU A 16 20.78 5.49 2.76
N LEU A 17 20.50 5.00 3.97
CA LEU A 17 19.13 4.86 4.48
C LEU A 17 18.48 6.24 4.75
N ALA A 18 19.24 7.21 5.27
CA ALA A 18 18.75 8.59 5.44
C ALA A 18 18.51 9.30 4.10
N SER A 19 19.35 9.04 3.09
CA SER A 19 19.16 9.57 1.73
C SER A 19 17.90 9.01 1.08
N LEU A 20 17.64 7.70 1.22
CA LEU A 20 16.41 7.05 0.71
C LEU A 20 15.12 7.58 1.38
N LEU A 21 15.19 8.06 2.61
CA LEU A 21 14.04 8.66 3.32
C LEU A 21 13.81 10.14 2.97
N LEU A 22 14.82 10.84 2.46
CA LEU A 22 14.73 12.26 2.06
C LEU A 22 14.27 12.46 0.60
N PHE A 23 14.43 11.47 -0.29
CA PHE A 23 13.90 11.53 -1.67
C PHE A 23 12.41 11.16 -1.80
N GLY A 24 11.71 10.95 -0.67
CA GLY A 24 10.31 10.52 -0.63
C GLY A 24 9.27 11.65 -0.67
N ALA A 25 9.62 12.84 -1.15
CA ALA A 25 8.67 13.94 -1.33
C ALA A 25 9.05 14.77 -2.56
N GLU A 26 8.45 14.43 -3.70
CA GLU A 26 8.09 15.43 -4.69
C GLU A 26 6.79 14.96 -5.33
N ALA A 27 5.68 15.41 -4.74
CA ALA A 27 4.39 15.40 -5.41
C ALA A 27 4.45 16.42 -6.55
N ALA A 28 4.82 15.96 -7.74
CA ALA A 28 4.59 16.72 -8.96
C ALA A 28 3.16 16.44 -9.42
N ASP A 29 2.25 17.34 -9.02
CA ASP A 29 0.97 17.55 -9.67
C ASP A 29 1.25 18.00 -11.11
N GLY A 30 1.13 17.04 -12.03
CA GLY A 30 1.28 17.26 -13.46
C GLY A 30 -0.10 17.34 -14.09
N GLU A 31 -0.72 18.51 -14.00
CA GLU A 31 -1.89 18.85 -14.79
C GLU A 31 -1.54 18.72 -16.28
N ARG A 32 -2.04 17.66 -16.94
CA ARG A 32 -2.05 17.57 -18.40
C ARG A 32 -3.47 17.61 -18.92
N SER A 33 -3.88 18.83 -19.24
CA SER A 33 -4.83 19.09 -20.32
C SER A 33 -4.27 18.57 -21.64
N VAL A 34 -5.13 18.03 -22.50
CA VAL A 34 -5.24 18.32 -23.94
C VAL A 34 -6.12 17.26 -24.62
N HIS A 35 -7.28 17.72 -25.07
CA HIS A 35 -7.95 17.53 -26.37
C HIS A 35 -8.32 16.10 -26.78
N GLU A 36 -9.62 15.84 -26.82
CA GLU A 36 -10.48 15.98 -28.02
C GLU A 36 -10.28 14.78 -28.95
N ASN A 37 -11.27 13.89 -28.92
CA ASN A 37 -11.63 13.12 -30.09
C ASN A 37 -13.14 13.23 -30.23
N THR A 38 -13.54 14.20 -31.05
CA THR A 38 -14.79 14.18 -31.79
C THR A 38 -14.83 12.91 -32.61
N ILE A 39 -15.73 12.00 -32.28
CA ILE A 39 -16.34 11.13 -33.28
C ILE A 39 -17.84 11.32 -33.11
N ASP A 40 -18.37 12.17 -33.99
CA ASP A 40 -19.73 12.08 -34.45
C ASP A 40 -19.94 10.66 -34.98
N ASP A 41 -20.82 9.89 -34.35
CA ASP A 41 -21.58 8.89 -35.09
C ASP A 41 -23.02 8.87 -34.59
N LEU A 42 -23.85 9.39 -35.47
CA LEU A 42 -25.28 9.35 -35.50
C LEU A 42 -25.76 7.88 -35.52
N ALA A 43 -26.36 7.42 -34.42
CA ALA A 43 -27.29 6.31 -34.44
C ALA A 43 -28.63 6.73 -33.85
N THR A 44 -29.49 7.14 -34.76
CA THR A 44 -30.93 7.33 -34.66
C THR A 44 -31.65 6.22 -33.87
N SER A 45 -32.51 6.65 -32.94
CA SER A 45 -33.87 6.18 -32.63
C SER A 45 -34.22 4.70 -32.84
N ARG A 46 -34.72 4.03 -31.78
CA ARG A 46 -36.15 3.69 -31.62
C ARG A 46 -36.46 2.81 -30.39
N ASN A 47 -37.58 3.21 -29.76
CA ASN A 47 -38.64 2.41 -29.14
C ASN A 47 -38.37 1.64 -27.83
N GLY A 48 -39.25 1.89 -26.85
CA GLY A 48 -39.40 1.06 -25.68
C GLY A 48 -40.03 -0.29 -25.99
N ALA A 49 -39.70 -1.29 -25.19
CA ALA A 49 -40.56 -2.38 -24.79
C ALA A 49 -39.96 -3.03 -23.54
N ASP A 50 -40.84 -3.38 -22.60
CA ASP A 50 -40.61 -4.32 -21.52
C ASP A 50 -39.85 -5.57 -21.98
N SER A 51 -38.90 -6.04 -21.19
CA SER A 51 -38.51 -7.46 -21.17
C SER A 51 -37.80 -7.80 -19.87
N SER A 52 -38.57 -8.42 -18.99
CA SER A 52 -38.12 -9.29 -17.92
C SER A 52 -37.26 -10.44 -18.48
N VAL A 53 -35.93 -10.30 -18.43
CA VAL A 53 -34.99 -11.43 -18.49
C VAL A 53 -33.86 -11.21 -17.48
N PRO A 54 -33.66 -12.12 -16.51
CA PRO A 54 -32.50 -12.13 -15.64
C PRO A 54 -31.35 -12.91 -16.30
N SER A 55 -30.36 -12.21 -16.84
CA SER A 55 -29.10 -12.84 -17.29
C SER A 55 -27.94 -11.84 -17.37
N VAL A 56 -26.91 -12.11 -16.55
CA VAL A 56 -25.55 -11.54 -16.52
C VAL A 56 -25.35 -10.17 -15.83
N PRO A 57 -24.97 -10.13 -14.54
CA PRO A 57 -24.44 -8.92 -13.91
C PRO A 57 -22.92 -8.89 -14.08
N ARG A 58 -22.33 -8.12 -15.02
CA ARG A 58 -20.87 -7.82 -14.92
C ARG A 58 -20.20 -6.69 -15.71
N ARG A 59 -20.89 -5.66 -16.20
CA ARG A 59 -20.19 -4.44 -16.71
C ARG A 59 -20.96 -3.13 -16.47
N GLN A 60 -22.27 -3.13 -16.63
CA GLN A 60 -23.07 -1.91 -16.52
C GLN A 60 -23.11 -1.34 -15.09
N ASP A 61 -23.21 -2.22 -14.09
CA ASP A 61 -23.30 -1.81 -12.67
C ASP A 61 -22.04 -1.07 -12.19
N SER A 62 -20.85 -1.45 -12.68
CA SER A 62 -19.60 -0.77 -12.35
C SER A 62 -19.50 0.61 -13.00
N ASP A 63 -19.96 0.75 -14.25
CA ASP A 63 -19.90 2.03 -14.98
C ASP A 63 -20.91 3.04 -14.42
N ASP A 64 -22.06 2.57 -13.97
CA ASP A 64 -23.07 3.41 -13.33
C ASP A 64 -22.59 3.84 -11.94
N LEU A 65 -22.03 2.94 -11.13
CA LEU A 65 -21.45 3.31 -9.84
C LEU A 65 -20.31 4.33 -9.98
N ALA A 66 -19.50 4.23 -11.02
CA ALA A 66 -18.46 5.19 -11.32
C ALA A 66 -19.04 6.60 -11.61
N LYS A 67 -20.10 6.67 -12.42
CA LYS A 67 -20.73 7.94 -12.84
C LYS A 67 -21.55 8.60 -11.73
N TYR A 68 -22.32 7.82 -10.97
CA TYR A 68 -23.30 8.31 -10.02
C TYR A 68 -22.77 8.42 -8.59
N CYS A 69 -21.75 7.64 -8.21
CA CYS A 69 -21.32 7.56 -6.81
C CYS A 69 -19.82 7.81 -6.60
N THR A 70 -18.97 7.55 -7.60
CA THR A 70 -17.51 7.65 -7.43
C THR A 70 -16.93 8.94 -8.01
N ALA A 71 -17.58 9.53 -9.01
CA ALA A 71 -17.16 10.79 -9.61
C ALA A 71 -17.09 11.92 -8.56
N LYS A 72 -16.03 12.74 -8.57
CA LYS A 72 -15.88 13.88 -7.64
C LYS A 72 -16.99 14.93 -7.86
N ALA A 73 -17.33 15.71 -6.84
CA ALA A 73 -18.30 16.80 -7.00
C ALA A 73 -17.85 17.84 -8.04
N VAL A 74 -18.76 18.31 -8.89
CA VAL A 74 -18.45 19.29 -9.95
C VAL A 74 -19.39 20.50 -9.84
N THR A 75 -18.83 21.66 -9.50
CA THR A 75 -19.57 22.93 -9.50
C THR A 75 -19.96 23.37 -10.92
N GLY A 76 -19.08 23.14 -11.90
CA GLY A 76 -19.29 23.58 -13.28
C GLY A 76 -19.03 25.08 -13.48
N PRO A 77 -19.11 25.59 -14.72
CA PRO A 77 -18.68 26.96 -15.05
C PRO A 77 -19.75 28.04 -14.80
N CYS A 78 -21.01 27.66 -14.61
CA CYS A 78 -22.07 28.60 -14.30
C CYS A 78 -21.96 29.14 -12.86
N ARG A 79 -22.53 30.31 -12.60
CA ARG A 79 -22.35 31.08 -11.34
C ARG A 79 -23.58 31.09 -10.41
N ALA A 80 -24.53 30.18 -10.62
CA ALA A 80 -25.62 30.01 -9.66
C ALA A 80 -25.10 29.29 -8.39
N SER A 81 -25.91 29.30 -7.32
CA SER A 81 -25.56 28.66 -6.05
C SER A 81 -26.64 27.66 -5.64
N PHE A 82 -26.62 26.48 -6.23
CA PHE A 82 -27.55 25.41 -5.88
C PHE A 82 -26.91 24.45 -4.87
N PRO A 83 -27.39 24.36 -3.62
CA PRO A 83 -26.91 23.36 -2.68
C PRO A 83 -27.31 21.96 -3.17
N ARG A 84 -26.34 21.06 -3.22
CA ARG A 84 -26.49 19.67 -3.66
C ARG A 84 -25.72 18.73 -2.76
N TRP A 85 -26.01 17.45 -2.87
CA TRP A 85 -25.31 16.38 -2.17
C TRP A 85 -24.53 15.52 -3.17
N TYR A 86 -23.36 15.05 -2.78
CA TYR A 86 -22.58 14.09 -3.55
C TYR A 86 -22.06 13.00 -2.62
N PHE A 87 -21.85 11.80 -3.15
CA PHE A 87 -21.26 10.70 -2.39
C PHE A 87 -19.74 10.82 -2.38
N ASP A 88 -19.17 10.91 -1.18
CA ASP A 88 -17.73 10.85 -0.95
C ASP A 88 -17.33 9.41 -0.62
N VAL A 89 -16.67 8.75 -1.58
CA VAL A 89 -16.17 7.38 -1.42
C VAL A 89 -15.11 7.24 -0.34
N GLU A 90 -14.40 8.32 -0.02
CA GLU A 90 -13.33 8.34 0.96
C GLU A 90 -13.90 8.26 2.38
N LYS A 91 -15.01 8.97 2.60
CA LYS A 91 -15.72 9.02 3.87
C LYS A 91 -16.85 7.99 3.95
N ASN A 92 -17.15 7.35 2.82
CA ASN A 92 -18.31 6.47 2.64
C ASN A 92 -19.62 7.16 3.09
N SER A 93 -19.76 8.44 2.75
CA SER A 93 -20.88 9.30 3.18
C SER A 93 -21.24 10.36 2.14
N CYS A 94 -22.48 10.82 2.18
CA CYS A 94 -22.93 11.96 1.38
C CYS A 94 -22.65 13.29 2.07
N ASP A 95 -21.93 14.17 1.37
CA ASP A 95 -21.57 15.52 1.80
C ASP A 95 -22.20 16.58 0.88
N ASN A 96 -22.27 17.82 1.36
CA ASN A 96 -22.84 18.92 0.61
C ASN A 96 -21.80 19.62 -0.29
N PHE A 97 -22.26 20.19 -1.39
CA PHE A 97 -21.45 21.05 -2.25
C PHE A 97 -22.35 22.07 -2.98
N ILE A 98 -21.74 23.08 -3.60
CA ILE A 98 -22.45 24.06 -4.42
C ILE A 98 -22.31 23.71 -5.90
N TYR A 99 -23.46 23.53 -6.55
CA TYR A 99 -23.57 23.37 -7.99
C TYR A 99 -23.86 24.70 -8.67
N GLY A 100 -23.06 25.04 -9.68
CA GLY A 100 -23.11 26.26 -10.46
C GLY A 100 -24.30 26.38 -11.40
N GLY A 101 -25.03 25.28 -11.63
CA GLY A 101 -26.26 25.24 -12.44
C GLY A 101 -26.08 24.68 -13.85
N CYS A 102 -24.86 24.45 -14.32
CA CYS A 102 -24.62 23.81 -15.61
C CYS A 102 -23.36 22.93 -15.62
N ARG A 103 -23.32 21.95 -16.55
CA ARG A 103 -22.18 21.04 -16.78
C ARG A 103 -21.66 20.32 -15.52
N GLY A 104 -22.57 20.00 -14.60
CA GLY A 104 -22.29 19.08 -13.49
C GLY A 104 -22.21 17.63 -13.97
N ASN A 105 -21.81 16.74 -13.08
CA ASN A 105 -21.86 15.29 -13.32
C ASN A 105 -23.07 14.66 -12.63
N LYS A 106 -23.14 13.32 -12.66
CA LYS A 106 -24.28 12.57 -12.12
C LYS A 106 -24.20 12.27 -10.62
N ASN A 107 -23.04 12.48 -9.98
CA ASN A 107 -22.90 12.44 -8.53
C ASN A 107 -23.35 13.78 -7.92
N SER A 108 -24.62 14.13 -8.12
CA SER A 108 -25.25 15.35 -7.65
C SER A 108 -26.72 15.10 -7.38
N TYR A 109 -27.09 15.11 -6.10
CA TYR A 109 -28.42 14.78 -5.59
C TYR A 109 -29.04 15.98 -4.88
N LEU A 110 -30.37 16.00 -4.78
CA LEU A 110 -31.09 17.10 -4.13
C LEU A 110 -31.13 16.94 -2.61
N SER A 111 -31.15 15.70 -2.12
CA SER A 111 -31.15 15.39 -0.69
C SER A 111 -30.06 14.40 -0.30
N LYS A 112 -29.72 14.38 0.99
CA LYS A 112 -28.77 13.44 1.56
C LYS A 112 -29.31 12.01 1.46
N GLU A 113 -30.60 11.84 1.68
CA GLU A 113 -31.31 10.56 1.68
C GLU A 113 -31.29 9.93 0.28
N GLU A 114 -31.52 10.73 -0.76
CA GLU A 114 -31.44 10.28 -2.16
C GLU A 114 -30.03 9.79 -2.50
N CYS A 115 -29.02 10.59 -2.14
CA CYS A 115 -27.62 10.23 -2.33
C CYS A 115 -27.25 8.93 -1.60
N MET A 116 -27.63 8.80 -0.33
CA MET A 116 -27.34 7.60 0.46
C MET A 116 -28.07 6.39 -0.11
N HIS A 117 -29.35 6.51 -0.44
CA HIS A 117 -30.12 5.42 -1.03
C HIS A 117 -29.51 4.95 -2.37
N HIS A 118 -28.99 5.87 -3.17
CA HIS A 118 -28.38 5.52 -4.45
C HIS A 118 -27.00 4.89 -4.29
N CYS A 119 -26.16 5.34 -3.37
CA CYS A 119 -24.74 4.98 -3.35
C CYS A 119 -24.32 4.09 -2.17
N PHE A 120 -25.04 4.14 -1.05
CA PHE A 120 -24.70 3.39 0.14
C PHE A 120 -24.86 1.88 -0.09
N GLY A 121 -23.85 1.10 0.29
CA GLY A 121 -23.87 -0.37 0.16
C GLY A 121 -23.72 -0.93 -1.27
N LYS A 122 -23.69 -0.09 -2.31
CA LYS A 122 -23.45 -0.53 -3.70
C LYS A 122 -21.98 -0.71 -4.06
N GLN A 123 -21.07 -0.25 -3.20
CA GLN A 123 -19.66 -0.64 -3.25
C GLN A 123 -19.49 -2.09 -2.75
N LEU A 124 -20.21 -3.04 -3.38
CA LEU A 124 -20.14 -4.47 -3.06
C LEU A 124 -18.91 -5.15 -3.69
N TYR A 125 -17.98 -4.37 -4.23
CA TYR A 125 -16.64 -4.82 -4.54
C TYR A 125 -15.65 -3.77 -4.02
N PRO A 126 -14.57 -4.19 -3.35
CA PRO A 126 -13.64 -3.27 -2.71
C PRO A 126 -12.77 -2.63 -3.79
N VAL A 127 -13.24 -1.54 -4.40
CA VAL A 127 -12.28 -0.51 -4.84
C VAL A 127 -11.84 0.14 -3.56
N LEU A 128 -10.70 -0.33 -3.06
CA LEU A 128 -10.10 0.09 -1.81
C LEU A 128 -8.94 1.04 -2.15
N PRO A 129 -9.18 2.32 -2.54
CA PRO A 129 -8.09 3.27 -2.74
C PRO A 129 -7.78 4.06 -1.46
N HIS A 130 -8.31 3.65 -0.30
CA HIS A 130 -7.97 4.21 1.02
C HIS A 130 -7.03 3.31 1.82
N GLY A 131 -6.84 2.07 1.38
CA GLY A 131 -5.88 1.16 1.99
C GLY A 131 -4.53 1.16 1.33
N THR A 132 -4.27 1.82 0.20
CA THR A 132 -2.92 1.76 -0.39
C THR A 132 -1.87 2.28 0.59
N LYS A 133 -2.16 3.37 1.32
CA LYS A 133 -1.24 3.88 2.36
C LYS A 133 -1.16 2.94 3.56
N VAL A 134 -2.27 2.40 4.05
CA VAL A 134 -2.30 1.50 5.21
C VAL A 134 -1.66 0.15 4.89
N VAL A 135 -1.95 -0.43 3.73
CA VAL A 135 -1.39 -1.67 3.22
C VAL A 135 0.10 -1.51 2.92
N VAL A 136 0.53 -0.38 2.36
CA VAL A 136 1.96 -0.09 2.18
C VAL A 136 2.67 0.07 3.53
N LEU A 137 2.06 0.74 4.51
CA LEU A 137 2.62 0.86 5.86
C LEU A 137 2.70 -0.50 6.55
N VAL A 138 1.60 -1.26 6.58
CA VAL A 138 1.56 -2.62 7.15
C VAL A 138 2.58 -3.51 6.44
N GLY A 139 2.66 -3.44 5.11
CA GLY A 139 3.65 -4.16 4.32
C GLY A 139 5.08 -3.79 4.70
N LEU A 140 5.39 -2.49 4.81
CA LEU A 140 6.70 -2.02 5.26
C LEU A 140 7.04 -2.51 6.68
N PHE A 141 6.10 -2.40 7.62
CA PHE A 141 6.30 -2.89 8.98
C PHE A 141 6.56 -4.41 9.01
N VAL A 142 5.79 -5.20 8.27
CA VAL A 142 5.98 -6.66 8.17
C VAL A 142 7.33 -7.00 7.53
N MET A 143 7.72 -6.30 6.45
CA MET A 143 9.01 -6.51 5.80
C MET A 143 10.18 -6.20 6.72
N VAL A 144 10.12 -5.11 7.49
CA VAL A 144 11.14 -4.74 8.48
C VAL A 144 11.24 -5.81 9.58
N LEU A 145 10.11 -6.29 10.11
CA LEU A 145 10.10 -7.35 11.12
C LEU A 145 10.74 -8.64 10.61
N ILE A 146 10.43 -9.07 9.38
CA ILE A 146 11.03 -10.26 8.78
C ILE A 146 12.55 -10.12 8.64
N VAL A 147 13.03 -8.95 8.19
CA VAL A 147 14.47 -8.69 8.05
C VAL A 147 15.17 -8.67 9.41
N LEU A 148 14.57 -8.08 10.44
CA LEU A 148 15.11 -8.04 11.79
C LEU A 148 15.19 -9.44 12.42
N LEU A 149 14.14 -10.24 12.27
CA LEU A 149 14.13 -11.64 12.73
C LEU A 149 15.14 -12.49 11.96
N GLY A 150 15.25 -12.31 10.64
CA GLY A 150 16.26 -13.00 9.84
C GLY A 150 17.69 -12.66 10.26
N ALA A 151 17.99 -11.37 10.47
CA ALA A 151 19.31 -10.91 10.90
C ALA A 151 19.66 -11.41 12.32
N SER A 152 18.70 -11.42 13.24
CA SER A 152 18.91 -11.92 14.60
C SER A 152 19.21 -13.42 14.61
N VAL A 153 18.45 -14.23 13.85
CA VAL A 153 18.69 -15.68 13.71
C VAL A 153 20.06 -15.96 13.10
N VAL A 154 20.45 -15.25 12.02
CA VAL A 154 21.79 -15.39 11.42
C VAL A 154 22.90 -15.02 12.40
N CYS A 155 22.69 -13.95 13.19
CA CYS A 155 23.62 -13.55 14.25
C CYS A 155 23.75 -14.65 15.32
N LEU A 156 22.64 -15.20 15.79
CA LEU A 156 22.62 -16.30 16.76
C LEU A 156 23.34 -17.53 16.22
N ILE A 157 23.12 -17.94 14.97
CA ILE A 157 23.83 -19.06 14.35
C ILE A 157 25.34 -18.79 14.29
N ARG A 158 25.75 -17.57 13.91
CA ARG A 158 27.16 -17.16 13.86
C ARG A 158 27.79 -17.15 15.26
N VAL A 159 27.07 -16.67 16.27
CA VAL A 159 27.52 -16.64 17.67
C VAL A 159 27.60 -18.05 18.24
N ALA A 160 26.59 -18.89 18.03
CA ALA A 160 26.58 -20.28 18.45
C ALA A 160 27.71 -21.08 17.81
N ARG A 161 27.96 -20.90 16.50
CA ARG A 161 29.09 -21.52 15.80
C ARG A 161 30.44 -21.06 16.36
N ARG A 162 30.62 -19.74 16.58
CA ARG A 162 31.82 -19.20 17.23
C ARG A 162 31.99 -19.70 18.67
N ASN A 163 30.88 -19.85 19.39
CA ASN A 163 30.91 -20.36 20.75
C ASN A 163 31.32 -21.83 20.77
N GLN A 164 30.85 -22.63 19.81
CA GLN A 164 31.27 -24.02 19.66
C GLN A 164 32.77 -24.14 19.34
N GLU A 165 33.32 -23.26 18.50
CA GLU A 165 34.76 -23.20 18.27
C GLU A 165 35.55 -22.84 19.55
N ARG A 166 34.97 -22.01 20.43
CA ARG A 166 35.58 -21.69 21.73
C ARG A 166 35.46 -22.84 22.72
N THR A 167 34.30 -23.49 22.84
CA THR A 167 34.11 -24.63 23.76
C THR A 167 34.93 -25.84 23.33
N LEU A 168 35.08 -26.09 22.02
CA LEU A 168 35.94 -27.15 21.51
C LEU A 168 37.43 -26.86 21.78
N ARG A 169 37.86 -25.58 21.71
CA ARG A 169 39.20 -25.17 22.17
C ARG A 169 39.38 -25.31 23.68
N THR A 170 38.40 -24.96 24.51
CA THR A 170 38.55 -25.11 25.97
C THR A 170 38.56 -26.58 26.39
N VAL A 171 37.81 -27.44 25.69
CA VAL A 171 37.84 -28.90 25.91
C VAL A 171 39.19 -29.49 25.53
N TRP A 172 39.80 -29.07 24.41
CA TRP A 172 41.15 -29.53 24.03
C TRP A 172 42.30 -28.83 24.78
N SER A 173 42.08 -27.70 25.46
CA SER A 173 43.16 -26.89 26.04
C SER A 173 43.42 -27.12 27.54
N SER A 174 42.65 -27.95 28.25
CA SER A 174 42.71 -27.96 29.73
C SER A 174 43.08 -29.27 30.42
N GLY A 175 43.31 -30.40 29.74
CA GLY A 175 43.52 -31.68 30.44
C GLY A 175 44.51 -32.68 29.84
N ASP A 176 44.52 -32.88 28.52
CA ASP A 176 45.04 -34.15 28.01
C ASP A 176 46.51 -34.15 27.52
N ASP A 177 47.14 -32.98 27.32
CA ASP A 177 48.50 -32.94 26.74
C ASP A 177 49.65 -33.08 27.76
N LYS A 178 49.38 -33.08 29.08
CA LYS A 178 50.45 -33.14 30.11
C LYS A 178 50.43 -34.36 31.02
N GLU A 179 49.32 -35.10 31.13
CA GLU A 179 49.29 -36.28 31.99
C GLU A 179 49.72 -37.59 31.31
N GLN A 180 49.66 -37.71 29.98
CA GLN A 180 50.08 -38.94 29.30
C GLN A 180 51.61 -39.07 29.12
N LEU A 181 52.35 -37.97 28.99
CA LEU A 181 53.82 -38.01 28.86
C LEU A 181 54.54 -38.23 30.20
N VAL A 182 53.88 -37.93 31.31
CA VAL A 182 54.47 -38.09 32.65
C VAL A 182 54.29 -39.54 33.15
N LYS A 183 53.17 -40.20 32.84
CA LYS A 183 52.88 -41.56 33.35
C LYS A 183 53.77 -42.66 32.76
N ASN A 184 54.35 -42.49 31.57
CA ASN A 184 55.25 -43.48 30.97
C ASN A 184 56.71 -43.41 31.44
N THR A 185 57.08 -42.40 32.23
CA THR A 185 58.49 -42.22 32.68
C THR A 185 58.74 -42.80 34.08
N TYR A 186 57.70 -43.26 34.79
CA TYR A 186 57.81 -43.86 36.13
C TYR A 186 57.61 -45.39 36.14
N VAL A 187 57.71 -46.05 34.98
CA VAL A 187 57.53 -47.52 34.83
C VAL A 187 58.73 -48.19 34.12
N LEU A 188 59.92 -47.58 34.19
CA LEU A 188 61.20 -48.26 33.91
C LEU A 188 62.09 -48.16 35.14
#